data_AF-A0A520F4P3-F1
#
_entry.id   AF-A0A520F4P3-F1
#
_cell.length_a   1.000
_cell.length_b   1.000
_cell.length_c   1.000
_cell.angle_alpha   90.00
_cell.angle_beta   90.00
_cell.angle_gamma   90.00
#
_symmetry.space_group_name_H-M   'P 1'
#
loop_
_entity.id
_entity.type
_entity.pdbx_description
1 polymer ?
#
loop_
_entity_poly.entity_id
_entity_poly.type
_entity_poly.pdbx_seq_one_letter_code
_entity_poly.pdbx_strand_id
1 'polypeptide(L)'
;MQDTWSARADAAEEAVVSRHLRRLWALPGTTLGVVAWPAVRRERLFFSWHYWWQAHLLDCAVDALERDPTPRRRRRIVKLARSHRLRNLSGWTNNYYDDMAWLGIALERAQRMHFIDNRNAVQALESQLFDAWAPEAGGGIPWRKGSNFYNAPANGPAGIMLARTGKLWRAQATADW
;
A
#
# COMPACT_ATOMS: atom_id res chain seq x y z
N MET A 1 -27.90 3.71 -13.48
CA MET A 1 -26.71 4.54 -13.17
C MET A 1 -25.66 3.78 -12.38
N GLN A 2 -26.03 3.07 -11.30
CA GLN A 2 -25.08 2.28 -10.48
C GLN A 2 -24.39 1.16 -11.26
N ASP A 3 -25.11 0.46 -12.14
CA ASP A 3 -24.55 -0.58 -13.02
C ASP A 3 -23.49 -0.03 -13.98
N THR A 4 -23.63 1.22 -14.43
CA THR A 4 -22.68 1.89 -15.31
C THR A 4 -21.36 2.18 -14.61
N TRP A 5 -21.39 2.57 -13.34
CA TRP A 5 -20.17 2.83 -12.55
C TRP A 5 -19.42 1.55 -12.20
N SER A 6 -20.14 0.48 -11.81
CA SER A 6 -19.52 -0.81 -11.57
C SER A 6 -18.85 -1.36 -12.83
N ALA A 7 -19.54 -1.31 -13.97
CA ALA A 7 -18.97 -1.76 -15.25
C ALA A 7 -17.72 -0.97 -15.66
N ARG A 8 -17.70 0.35 -15.42
CA ARG A 8 -16.51 1.19 -15.66
C ARG A 8 -15.35 0.82 -14.73
N ALA A 9 -15.63 0.52 -13.47
CA ALA A 9 -14.62 0.07 -12.52
C ALA A 9 -14.04 -1.31 -12.90
N ASP A 10 -14.87 -2.24 -13.38
CA ASP A 10 -14.43 -3.54 -13.90
C ASP A 10 -13.54 -3.38 -15.15
N ALA A 11 -13.92 -2.51 -16.08
CA ALA A 11 -13.10 -2.21 -17.26
C ALA A 11 -11.74 -1.60 -16.88
N ALA A 12 -11.70 -0.70 -15.89
CA ALA A 12 -10.46 -0.13 -15.38
C ALA A 12 -9.57 -1.18 -14.71
N GLU A 13 -10.15 -2.05 -13.87
CA GLU A 13 -9.45 -3.18 -13.26
C GLU A 13 -8.85 -4.11 -14.34
N GLU A 14 -9.64 -4.50 -15.33
CA GLU A 14 -9.19 -5.38 -16.41
C GLU A 14 -8.04 -4.77 -17.22
N ALA A 15 -8.12 -3.46 -17.51
CA ALA A 15 -7.05 -2.74 -18.18
C ALA A 15 -5.75 -2.80 -17.35
N VAL A 16 -5.79 -2.53 -16.04
CA VAL A 16 -4.61 -2.60 -15.17
C VAL A 16 -4.07 -4.03 -15.08
N VAL A 17 -4.96 -5.01 -14.89
CA VAL A 17 -4.59 -6.42 -14.74
C VAL A 17 -3.93 -6.96 -16.00
N SER A 18 -4.48 -6.67 -17.18
CA SER A 18 -3.93 -7.15 -18.46
C SER A 18 -2.64 -6.41 -18.84
N ARG A 19 -2.63 -5.08 -18.69
CA ARG A 19 -1.55 -4.23 -19.20
C ARG A 19 -0.35 -4.16 -18.26
N HIS A 20 -0.58 -4.12 -16.94
CA HIS A 20 0.47 -3.79 -15.96
C HIS A 20 0.88 -4.94 -15.03
N LEU A 21 0.05 -5.96 -14.79
CA LEU A 21 0.45 -7.01 -13.84
C LEU A 21 1.40 -8.04 -14.47
N ARG A 22 2.58 -8.23 -13.86
CA ARG A 22 3.58 -9.22 -14.26
C ARG A 22 4.12 -9.96 -13.04
N ARG A 23 4.56 -11.20 -13.22
CA ARG A 23 5.24 -11.97 -12.15
C ARG A 23 6.58 -11.29 -11.82
N LEU A 24 6.89 -11.21 -10.54
CA LEU A 24 8.19 -10.75 -10.07
C LEU A 24 9.25 -11.81 -10.42
N TRP A 25 10.17 -11.49 -11.33
CA TRP A 25 11.29 -12.36 -11.71
C TRP A 25 10.88 -13.81 -12.03
N ALA A 26 9.76 -13.98 -12.74
CA ALA A 26 9.15 -15.26 -13.06
C ALA A 26 8.74 -16.17 -11.87
N LEU A 27 8.87 -15.68 -10.62
CA LEU A 27 8.58 -16.45 -9.41
C LEU A 27 7.07 -16.80 -9.33
N PRO A 28 6.70 -18.08 -9.12
CA PRO A 28 5.31 -18.46 -8.96
C PRO A 28 4.70 -17.83 -7.70
N GLY A 29 3.39 -17.60 -7.73
CA GLY A 29 2.70 -16.97 -6.61
C GLY A 29 3.02 -15.49 -6.41
N THR A 30 3.62 -14.82 -7.40
CA THR A 30 3.88 -13.37 -7.37
C THR A 30 3.13 -12.62 -8.47
N THR A 31 2.89 -11.34 -8.22
CA THR A 31 2.49 -10.34 -9.23
C THR A 31 2.80 -8.94 -8.70
N LEU A 32 3.26 -8.06 -9.58
CA LEU A 32 3.46 -6.62 -9.33
C LEU A 32 3.06 -5.82 -10.58
N GLY A 33 2.77 -4.53 -10.39
CA GLY A 33 2.50 -3.60 -11.47
C GLY A 33 3.79 -3.07 -12.10
N VAL A 34 3.94 -3.20 -13.41
CA VAL A 34 4.96 -2.49 -14.19
C VAL A 34 4.59 -1.02 -14.38
N VAL A 35 5.59 -0.14 -14.46
CA VAL A 35 5.41 1.32 -14.46
C VAL A 35 5.00 1.91 -15.82
N ALA A 36 5.01 1.13 -16.89
CA ALA A 36 4.68 1.59 -18.23
C ALA A 36 3.92 0.53 -19.04
N TRP A 37 3.15 0.99 -20.03
CA TRP A 37 2.53 0.14 -21.04
C TRP A 37 2.72 0.75 -22.45
N PRO A 38 3.11 -0.06 -23.47
CA PRO A 38 3.58 -1.43 -23.36
C PRO A 38 4.90 -1.53 -22.59
N ALA A 39 5.01 -2.45 -21.61
CA ALA A 39 6.25 -2.62 -20.87
C ALA A 39 7.34 -3.29 -21.72
N VAL A 40 8.52 -2.68 -21.73
CA VAL A 40 9.72 -3.26 -22.33
C VAL A 40 10.46 -4.11 -21.29
N ARG A 41 11.62 -4.68 -21.66
CA ARG A 41 12.32 -5.68 -20.82
C ARG A 41 12.68 -5.14 -19.44
N ARG A 42 13.16 -3.89 -19.34
CA ARG A 42 13.59 -3.29 -18.06
C ARG A 42 12.45 -3.14 -17.05
N GLU A 43 11.24 -2.78 -17.50
CA GLU A 43 10.07 -2.68 -16.61
C GLU A 43 9.58 -4.07 -16.20
N ARG A 44 9.61 -5.05 -17.12
CA ARG A 44 9.24 -6.45 -16.81
C ARG A 44 10.19 -7.10 -15.81
N LEU A 45 11.46 -6.68 -15.80
CA LEU A 45 12.47 -7.09 -14.81
C LEU A 45 12.43 -6.26 -13.52
N PHE A 46 11.53 -5.27 -13.43
CA PHE A 46 11.37 -4.38 -12.28
C PHE A 46 12.64 -3.61 -11.90
N PHE A 47 13.42 -3.16 -12.91
CA PHE A 47 14.52 -2.21 -12.68
C PHE A 47 14.02 -0.87 -12.15
N SER A 48 12.87 -0.41 -12.67
CA SER A 48 12.10 0.69 -12.08
C SER A 48 10.93 0.11 -11.31
N TRP A 49 10.81 0.48 -10.04
CA TRP A 49 9.76 0.03 -9.15
C TRP A 49 9.49 1.09 -8.09
N HIS A 50 8.22 1.44 -7.88
CA HIS A 50 7.80 2.47 -6.93
C HIS A 50 6.96 1.85 -5.82
N TYR A 51 7.46 1.90 -4.59
CA TYR A 51 6.84 1.29 -3.41
C TYR A 51 5.40 1.79 -3.24
N TRP A 52 5.18 3.11 -3.20
CA TRP A 52 3.84 3.67 -2.98
C TRP A 52 2.86 3.41 -4.13
N TRP A 53 3.32 3.31 -5.39
CA TRP A 53 2.44 2.92 -6.49
C TRP A 53 1.91 1.50 -6.32
N GLN A 54 2.73 0.58 -5.80
CA GLN A 54 2.25 -0.77 -5.50
C GLN A 54 1.29 -0.79 -4.31
N ALA A 55 1.47 0.10 -3.33
CA ALA A 55 0.53 0.25 -2.23
C ALA A 55 -0.86 0.67 -2.75
N HIS A 56 -0.94 1.67 -3.63
CA HIS A 56 -2.21 2.05 -4.25
C HIS A 56 -2.77 0.97 -5.19
N LEU A 57 -1.92 0.25 -5.92
CA LEU A 57 -2.37 -0.90 -6.72
C LEU A 57 -3.00 -2.00 -5.86
N LEU A 58 -2.43 -2.25 -4.67
CA LEU A 58 -2.99 -3.17 -3.68
C LEU A 58 -4.34 -2.64 -3.19
N ASP A 59 -4.44 -1.35 -2.89
CA ASP A 59 -5.66 -0.71 -2.40
C ASP A 59 -6.81 -0.76 -3.43
N CYS A 60 -6.53 -0.43 -4.70
CA CYS A 60 -7.49 -0.60 -5.79
C CYS A 60 -7.91 -2.07 -5.99
N ALA A 61 -7.01 -3.03 -5.70
CA ALA A 61 -7.37 -4.45 -5.75
C ALA A 61 -8.29 -4.85 -4.58
N VAL A 62 -8.18 -4.20 -3.42
CA VAL A 62 -9.14 -4.32 -2.32
C VAL A 62 -10.49 -3.74 -2.73
N ASP A 63 -10.55 -2.56 -3.35
CA ASP A 63 -11.80 -1.97 -3.84
C ASP A 63 -12.52 -2.90 -4.84
N ALA A 64 -11.75 -3.52 -5.74
CA ALA A 64 -12.31 -4.49 -6.69
C ALA A 64 -12.86 -5.73 -5.99
N LEU A 65 -12.20 -6.22 -4.93
CA LEU A 65 -12.67 -7.37 -4.16
C LEU A 65 -13.92 -7.03 -3.35
N GLU A 66 -13.99 -5.85 -2.75
CA GLU A 66 -15.16 -5.38 -2.01
C GLU A 66 -16.38 -5.25 -2.92
N ARG A 67 -16.20 -4.72 -4.13
CA ARG A 67 -17.29 -4.52 -5.08
C ARG A 67 -17.86 -5.82 -5.63
N ASP A 68 -17.01 -6.80 -5.94
CA ASP A 68 -17.46 -8.14 -6.35
C ASP A 68 -16.48 -9.23 -5.81
N PRO A 69 -16.85 -9.88 -4.68
CA PRO A 69 -16.00 -10.83 -3.97
C PRO A 69 -15.73 -12.14 -4.73
N THR A 70 -14.61 -12.19 -5.47
CA THR A 70 -14.19 -13.42 -6.17
C THR A 70 -12.90 -14.03 -5.61
N PRO A 71 -12.75 -15.38 -5.63
CA PRO A 71 -11.50 -16.03 -5.25
C PRO A 71 -10.29 -15.56 -6.08
N ARG A 72 -10.51 -15.16 -7.33
CA ARG A 72 -9.45 -14.63 -8.21
C ARG A 72 -8.92 -13.28 -7.70
N ARG A 73 -9.80 -12.35 -7.32
CA ARG A 73 -9.42 -11.04 -6.75
C ARG A 73 -8.73 -11.20 -5.40
N ARG A 74 -9.26 -12.06 -4.51
CA ARG A 74 -8.63 -12.38 -3.22
C ARG A 74 -7.20 -12.89 -3.41
N ARG A 75 -7.00 -13.87 -4.29
CA ARG A 75 -5.65 -14.39 -4.61
C ARG A 75 -4.74 -13.32 -5.19
N ARG A 76 -5.26 -12.34 -5.92
CA ARG A 76 -4.45 -11.24 -6.47
C ARG A 76 -3.88 -10.36 -5.36
N ILE A 77 -4.69 -9.97 -4.37
CA ILE A 77 -4.25 -9.17 -3.22
C ILE A 77 -3.13 -9.90 -2.46
N VAL A 78 -3.30 -11.20 -2.17
CA VAL A 78 -2.28 -12.02 -1.51
C VAL A 78 -0.97 -12.04 -2.32
N LYS A 79 -1.06 -12.21 -3.64
CA LYS A 79 0.12 -12.19 -4.51
C LYS A 79 0.79 -10.82 -4.53
N LEU A 80 0.03 -9.74 -4.61
CA LEU A 80 0.55 -8.36 -4.58
C LEU A 80 1.30 -8.10 -3.27
N ALA A 81 0.68 -8.38 -2.12
CA ALA A 81 1.29 -8.20 -0.80
C ALA A 81 2.59 -9.01 -0.66
N ARG A 82 2.56 -10.29 -1.02
CA ARG A 82 3.77 -11.15 -1.03
C ARG A 82 4.86 -10.56 -1.92
N SER A 83 4.51 -10.11 -3.12
CA SER A 83 5.49 -9.63 -4.10
C SER A 83 6.10 -8.30 -3.69
N HIS A 84 5.31 -7.43 -3.06
CA HIS A 84 5.78 -6.18 -2.49
C HIS A 84 6.90 -6.42 -1.49
N ARG A 85 6.65 -7.29 -0.50
CA ARG A 85 7.65 -7.67 0.51
C ARG A 85 8.92 -8.25 -0.12
N LEU A 86 8.76 -9.15 -1.10
CA LEU A 86 9.90 -9.79 -1.77
C LEU A 86 10.72 -8.79 -2.58
N ARG A 87 10.08 -7.88 -3.31
CA ARG A 87 10.79 -6.90 -4.15
C ARG A 87 11.49 -5.83 -3.33
N ASN A 88 10.97 -5.47 -2.16
CA ASN A 88 11.53 -4.42 -1.30
C ASN A 88 12.83 -4.85 -0.59
N LEU A 89 13.12 -6.16 -0.49
CA LEU A 89 14.31 -6.76 0.16
C LEU A 89 14.43 -6.49 1.69
N SER A 90 14.18 -5.28 2.16
CA SER A 90 14.10 -4.88 3.58
C SER A 90 12.81 -5.34 4.28
N GLY A 91 12.03 -6.23 3.64
CA GLY A 91 10.72 -6.65 4.13
C GLY A 91 9.65 -5.59 3.87
N TRP A 92 8.95 -5.16 4.91
CA TRP A 92 7.83 -4.22 4.79
C TRP A 92 8.25 -2.76 4.89
N THR A 93 9.31 -2.45 5.64
CA THR A 93 9.67 -1.07 5.97
C THR A 93 10.49 -0.40 4.87
N ASN A 94 10.36 0.93 4.76
CA ASN A 94 11.12 1.79 3.87
C ASN A 94 11.73 2.96 4.68
N ASN A 95 12.48 3.83 4.02
CA ASN A 95 12.99 5.08 4.59
C ASN A 95 11.96 6.20 4.58
N TYR A 96 10.94 6.10 3.74
CA TYR A 96 9.89 7.10 3.53
C TYR A 96 8.64 6.73 4.35
N TYR A 97 8.20 7.63 5.23
CA TYR A 97 7.09 7.35 6.16
C TYR A 97 5.73 7.42 5.47
N ASP A 98 5.57 8.33 4.50
CA ASP A 98 4.43 8.39 3.59
C ASP A 98 4.25 7.07 2.84
N ASP A 99 5.32 6.56 2.20
CA ASP A 99 5.31 5.26 1.53
C ASP A 99 4.80 4.14 2.46
N MET A 100 5.37 4.05 3.66
CA MET A 100 4.98 3.03 4.66
C MET A 100 3.53 3.18 5.11
N ALA A 101 3.03 4.41 5.28
CA ALA A 101 1.65 4.66 5.64
C ALA A 101 0.68 4.21 4.55
N TRP A 102 0.97 4.50 3.27
CA TRP A 102 0.14 4.04 2.15
C TRP A 102 0.04 2.52 2.09
N LEU A 103 1.15 1.80 2.24
CA LEU A 103 1.11 0.34 2.27
C LEU A 103 0.37 -0.19 3.50
N GLY A 104 0.59 0.44 4.67
CA GLY A 104 -0.06 0.08 5.92
C GLY A 104 -1.57 0.12 5.79
N ILE A 105 -2.11 1.22 5.27
CA ILE A 105 -3.54 1.40 5.03
C ILE A 105 -4.10 0.32 4.10
N ALA A 106 -3.45 0.06 2.97
CA ALA A 106 -3.94 -0.91 1.99
C ALA A 106 -3.95 -2.36 2.55
N LEU A 107 -2.90 -2.75 3.28
CA LEU A 107 -2.81 -4.06 3.93
C LEU A 107 -3.80 -4.20 5.10
N GLU A 108 -3.99 -3.13 5.87
CA GLU A 108 -4.97 -3.05 6.95
C GLU A 108 -6.38 -3.23 6.39
N ARG A 109 -6.74 -2.53 5.30
CA ARG A 109 -8.05 -2.70 4.65
C ARG A 109 -8.28 -4.12 4.19
N ALA A 110 -7.30 -4.73 3.52
CA ALA A 110 -7.38 -6.13 3.09
C ALA A 110 -7.61 -7.09 4.27
N GLN A 111 -6.98 -6.82 5.42
CA GLN A 111 -7.17 -7.60 6.63
C GLN A 111 -8.54 -7.38 7.26
N ARG A 112 -8.93 -6.13 7.51
CA ARG A 112 -10.19 -5.79 8.21
C ARG A 112 -11.43 -6.14 7.40
N MET A 113 -11.41 -5.90 6.08
CA MET A 113 -12.59 -6.08 5.23
C MET A 113 -12.71 -7.51 4.70
N HIS A 114 -11.59 -8.23 4.56
CA HIS A 114 -11.59 -9.52 3.90
C HIS A 114 -10.82 -10.62 4.64
N PHE A 115 -10.36 -10.40 5.87
CA PHE A 115 -9.62 -11.41 6.65
C PHE A 115 -8.40 -11.98 5.90
N ILE A 116 -7.76 -11.17 5.05
CA ILE A 116 -6.46 -11.53 4.46
C ILE A 116 -5.41 -11.28 5.53
N ASP A 117 -4.73 -12.33 5.98
CA ASP A 117 -3.74 -12.21 7.05
C ASP A 117 -2.54 -11.35 6.62
N ASN A 118 -2.49 -10.14 7.16
CA ASN A 118 -1.41 -9.18 7.00
C ASN A 118 -0.92 -8.68 8.36
N ARG A 119 -1.19 -9.40 9.45
CA ARG A 119 -1.05 -8.87 10.82
C ARG A 119 0.36 -8.39 11.11
N ASN A 120 1.34 -9.20 10.75
CA ASN A 120 2.76 -8.88 10.92
C ASN A 120 3.20 -7.66 10.09
N ALA A 121 2.61 -7.47 8.91
CA ALA A 121 2.93 -6.33 8.05
C ALA A 121 2.32 -5.04 8.61
N VAL A 122 1.03 -5.09 8.97
CA VAL A 122 0.29 -3.99 9.59
C VAL A 122 0.99 -3.54 10.87
N GLN A 123 1.35 -4.48 11.74
CA GLN A 123 2.07 -4.18 12.99
C GLN A 123 3.43 -3.53 12.73
N ALA A 124 4.23 -4.08 11.81
CA ALA A 124 5.54 -3.53 11.49
C ALA A 124 5.45 -2.08 10.97
N LEU A 125 4.47 -1.79 10.12
CA LEU A 125 4.27 -0.45 9.55
C LEU A 125 3.69 0.52 10.59
N GLU A 126 2.72 0.10 11.39
CA GLU A 126 2.18 0.90 12.50
C GLU A 126 3.29 1.33 13.46
N SER A 127 4.14 0.39 13.91
CA SER A 127 5.23 0.72 14.84
C SER A 127 6.15 1.77 14.25
N GLN A 128 6.53 1.67 12.97
CA GLN A 128 7.36 2.69 12.32
C GLN A 128 6.70 4.08 12.34
N LEU A 129 5.39 4.17 12.10
CA LEU A 129 4.68 5.44 12.07
C LEU A 129 4.45 6.01 13.48
N PHE A 130 4.16 5.13 14.44
CA PHE A 130 3.99 5.52 15.84
C PHE A 130 5.31 6.05 16.43
N ASP A 131 6.42 5.37 16.17
CA ASP A 131 7.73 5.73 16.74
C ASP A 131 8.37 6.94 16.04
N ALA A 132 7.90 7.31 14.84
CA ALA A 132 8.46 8.42 14.07
C ALA A 132 8.06 9.82 14.55
N TRP A 133 7.14 9.91 15.50
CA TRP A 133 6.71 11.18 16.08
C TRP A 133 7.89 11.90 16.74
N ALA A 134 8.03 13.20 16.48
CA ALA A 134 9.15 14.01 16.97
C ALA A 134 8.68 15.10 17.96
N PRO A 135 8.51 14.80 19.27
CA PRO A 135 8.12 15.80 20.27
C PRO A 135 9.05 17.02 20.32
N GLU A 136 10.34 16.81 20.12
CA GLU A 136 11.37 17.85 20.12
C GLU A 136 11.23 18.87 18.98
N ALA A 137 10.52 18.50 17.90
CA ALA A 137 10.20 19.37 16.78
C ALA A 137 8.81 20.02 16.90
N GLY A 138 8.15 19.90 18.06
CA GLY A 138 6.76 20.34 18.25
C GLY A 138 5.73 19.30 17.78
N GLY A 139 6.17 18.08 17.48
CA GLY A 139 5.35 17.01 16.93
C GLY A 139 5.54 16.79 15.45
N GLY A 140 4.68 15.96 14.89
CA GLY A 140 4.69 15.56 13.49
C GLY A 140 5.58 14.34 13.22
N ILE A 141 5.32 13.72 12.08
CA ILE A 141 6.12 12.65 11.49
C ILE A 141 6.91 13.26 10.33
N PRO A 142 8.25 13.14 10.31
CA PRO A 142 9.05 13.67 9.21
C PRO A 142 8.77 12.89 7.93
N TRP A 143 9.15 13.44 6.78
CA TRP A 143 8.92 12.80 5.48
C TRP A 143 9.66 11.47 5.34
N ARG A 144 10.92 11.42 5.80
CA ARG A 144 11.76 10.22 5.78
C ARG A 144 12.65 10.14 7.00
N LYS A 145 13.19 8.95 7.26
CA LYS A 145 14.17 8.70 8.33
C LYS A 145 15.35 9.68 8.24
N GLY A 146 15.66 10.32 9.36
CA GLY A 146 16.74 11.31 9.48
C GLY A 146 16.48 12.64 8.76
N SER A 147 15.24 12.92 8.33
CA SER A 147 14.87 14.22 7.77
C SER A 147 14.34 15.17 8.84
N ASN A 148 14.59 16.46 8.67
CA ASN A 148 13.96 17.56 9.41
C ASN A 148 12.81 18.22 8.63
N PHE A 149 12.38 17.62 7.52
CA PHE A 149 11.28 18.10 6.70
C PHE A 149 10.02 17.30 7.03
N TYR A 150 8.93 18.01 7.33
CA TYR A 150 7.64 17.44 7.69
C TYR A 150 6.60 17.84 6.65
N ASN A 151 5.68 16.94 6.32
CA ASN A 151 4.70 17.19 5.27
C ASN A 151 3.37 16.48 5.52
N ALA A 152 2.31 16.99 4.88
CA ALA A 152 0.99 16.41 4.94
C ALA A 152 0.93 14.95 4.42
N PRO A 153 1.66 14.56 3.34
CA PRO A 153 1.68 13.17 2.87
C PRO A 153 2.23 12.15 3.86
N ALA A 154 3.13 12.53 4.78
CA ALA A 154 3.55 11.63 5.86
C ALA A 154 2.53 11.60 7.00
N ASN A 155 2.00 12.77 7.39
CA ASN A 155 1.16 12.89 8.59
C ASN A 155 -0.29 12.43 8.37
N GLY A 156 -0.96 12.86 7.29
CA GLY A 156 -2.37 12.50 7.04
C GLY A 156 -2.60 10.99 6.95
N PRO A 157 -1.87 10.27 6.07
CA PRO A 157 -1.97 8.81 5.97
C PRO A 157 -1.52 8.09 7.25
N ALA A 158 -0.49 8.58 7.94
CA ALA A 158 -0.09 7.99 9.22
C ALA A 158 -1.20 8.13 10.27
N GLY A 159 -1.86 9.29 10.36
CA GLY A 159 -3.02 9.50 11.22
C GLY A 159 -4.15 8.51 10.92
N ILE A 160 -4.48 8.30 9.65
CA ILE A 160 -5.49 7.29 9.24
C ILE A 160 -5.06 5.89 9.69
N MET A 161 -3.81 5.51 9.43
CA MET A 161 -3.29 4.19 9.79
C MET A 161 -3.36 3.97 11.30
N LEU A 162 -2.86 4.92 12.08
CA LEU A 162 -2.85 4.90 13.54
C LEU A 162 -4.28 4.85 14.11
N ALA A 163 -5.22 5.58 13.51
CA ALA A 163 -6.62 5.54 13.93
C ALA A 163 -7.22 4.13 13.73
N ARG A 164 -6.97 3.53 12.56
CA ARG A 164 -7.52 2.21 12.21
C ARG A 164 -6.91 1.06 13.00
N THR A 165 -5.71 1.23 13.53
CA THR A 165 -5.10 0.22 14.41
C THR A 165 -5.27 0.53 15.90
N GLY A 166 -6.09 1.53 16.25
CA GLY A 166 -6.49 1.81 17.63
C GLY A 166 -5.56 2.73 18.41
N LYS A 167 -4.55 3.35 17.77
CA LYS A 167 -3.68 4.38 18.35
C LYS A 167 -4.33 5.77 18.29
N LEU A 168 -5.59 5.87 18.74
CA LEU A 168 -6.46 7.04 18.54
C LEU A 168 -5.85 8.35 19.02
N TRP A 169 -5.25 8.35 20.22
CA TRP A 169 -4.63 9.56 20.77
C TRP A 169 -3.46 10.06 19.92
N ARG A 170 -2.68 9.15 19.33
CA ARG A 170 -1.56 9.51 18.47
C ARG A 170 -2.07 9.95 17.11
N ALA A 171 -3.09 9.27 16.58
CA ALA A 171 -3.75 9.69 15.34
C ALA A 171 -4.31 11.12 15.44
N GLN A 172 -4.92 11.47 16.57
CA GLN A 172 -5.40 12.83 16.85
C GLN A 172 -4.22 13.82 16.89
N ALA A 173 -3.15 13.51 17.65
CA ALA A 173 -1.96 14.37 17.68
C ALA A 173 -1.33 14.57 16.30
N THR A 174 -1.33 13.54 15.44
CA THR A 174 -0.87 13.63 14.05
C THR A 174 -1.80 14.46 13.15
N ALA A 175 -3.10 14.51 13.45
CA ALA A 175 -4.06 15.34 12.74
C ALA A 175 -4.05 16.82 13.18
N ASP A 176 -3.68 17.07 14.45
CA ASP A 176 -3.61 18.42 15.04
C ASP A 176 -2.27 19.14 14.79
N TRP A 177 -1.24 18.41 14.33
CA TRP A 177 0.06 18.97 13.92
C TRP A 177 -0.07 19.76 12.61
#